data_AF-A0A931LE30-F1
#
_entry.id   AF-A0A931LE30-F1
#
_cell.length_a   1.000
_cell.length_b   1.000
_cell.length_c   1.000
_cell.angle_alpha   90.00
_cell.angle_beta   90.00
_cell.angle_gamma   90.00
#
_symmetry.space_group_name_H-M   'P 1'
#
loop_
_entity.id
_entity.type
_entity.pdbx_description
1 polymer ?
#
loop_
_entity_poly.entity_id
_entity_poly.type
_entity_poly.pdbx_seq_one_letter_code
_entity_poly.pdbx_strand_id
1 'polypeptide(L)'
;MVVVKDIDVFSLCVPSKQIVNAVGGAKPAQLVAVGDDLWTLVDGVMKQTRVVRIAARPTREIVEVHTAGGRFRVTPDHPLMTENGWKEATELTTGDRVEWMNPRSLCRRPFQPQAGYATGYVIGAVASDGSIQDGRRIALVVRRREFADKFRAMLTEAFPGSAAKTEAVMVPSGFLERDVSAFRVRVVSRTIGEKLCRWLGVPERGSRSKTKSFRFPDVVTSSRDMMQGFLDGYCDGDGHAIPQGRFIVSANTDFMHALGRYLQTPVAAASPGCHRVYVSNRWDRAGWFGKHGFRQEREFYVPTDSTYVEVRGVRRLAPAKKPHTVYSFTCDPYPTFLVGGHLTHNCEHHLLPFIGKCHVAYMPDRKIVGLSKIPRLVDMFSRRLQVQERLTTQIANTLNEALQPRGVAVVIEAIHLCMVMRGVEKQNSKAITSAILGAFRDRPETRAEFMELIKSGRGLQM
;
A
#
# COMPACT_ATOMS: atom_id res chain seq x y z
N MET A 1 20.27 -39.03 -27.52
CA MET A 1 19.72 -37.86 -26.81
C MET A 1 18.33 -38.24 -26.31
N VAL A 2 17.94 -37.84 -25.09
CA VAL A 2 16.58 -38.04 -24.57
C VAL A 2 15.86 -36.71 -24.59
N VAL A 3 14.67 -36.62 -25.22
CA VAL A 3 13.87 -35.38 -25.32
C VAL A 3 12.49 -35.59 -24.70
N VAL A 4 12.06 -34.67 -23.84
CA VAL A 4 10.68 -34.58 -23.33
C VAL A 4 10.13 -33.20 -23.65
N LYS A 5 8.96 -33.16 -24.30
CA LYS A 5 8.35 -31.93 -24.79
C LYS A 5 6.96 -31.68 -24.20
N ASP A 6 6.47 -30.45 -24.36
CA ASP A 6 5.09 -30.04 -24.13
C ASP A 6 4.60 -30.02 -22.65
N ILE A 7 5.48 -29.72 -21.68
CA ILE A 7 5.16 -29.65 -20.22
C ILE A 7 4.54 -28.28 -19.80
N ASP A 8 3.49 -28.28 -18.94
CA ASP A 8 2.69 -27.09 -18.52
C ASP A 8 3.16 -26.39 -17.19
N VAL A 9 2.73 -25.14 -16.89
CA VAL A 9 3.27 -24.22 -15.82
C VAL A 9 2.20 -23.32 -15.12
N PHE A 10 2.25 -23.05 -13.77
CA PHE A 10 1.24 -22.23 -12.99
C PHE A 10 1.74 -21.51 -11.67
N SER A 11 1.15 -20.37 -11.22
CA SER A 11 1.47 -19.63 -9.94
C SER A 11 0.33 -19.59 -8.86
N LEU A 12 0.65 -19.25 -7.58
CA LEU A 12 -0.06 -19.71 -6.34
C LEU A 12 -0.99 -18.68 -5.61
N CYS A 13 -1.64 -19.07 -4.47
CA CYS A 13 -2.90 -18.46 -3.99
C CYS A 13 -3.34 -18.60 -2.50
N VAL A 14 -4.47 -17.96 -2.12
CA VAL A 14 -5.05 -17.79 -0.75
C VAL A 14 -5.98 -18.96 -0.30
N PRO A 15 -5.90 -19.51 0.93
CA PRO A 15 -6.76 -20.60 1.41
C PRO A 15 -8.25 -20.27 1.49
N SER A 16 -9.11 -21.25 1.24
CA SER A 16 -10.59 -21.11 1.19
C SER A 16 -11.22 -20.30 2.31
N LYS A 17 -10.78 -20.51 3.56
CA LYS A 17 -11.33 -19.86 4.77
C LYS A 17 -10.62 -18.55 5.12
N GLN A 18 -9.53 -18.20 4.44
CA GLN A 18 -8.80 -16.97 4.72
C GLN A 18 -9.68 -15.78 4.32
N ILE A 19 -9.76 -14.79 5.21
CA ILE A 19 -10.57 -13.60 5.00
C ILE A 19 -9.83 -12.65 4.07
N VAL A 20 -10.50 -12.28 2.99
CA VAL A 20 -10.12 -11.18 2.08
C VAL A 20 -11.01 -9.98 2.33
N ASN A 21 -10.48 -8.78 2.11
CA ASN A 21 -11.20 -7.56 2.37
C ASN A 21 -11.99 -7.12 1.13
N ALA A 22 -13.21 -7.61 0.98
CA ALA A 22 -14.11 -7.16 -0.07
C ALA A 22 -14.83 -5.85 0.28
N VAL A 23 -15.21 -5.10 -0.77
CA VAL A 23 -16.08 -3.92 -0.65
C VAL A 23 -17.46 -4.39 -0.21
N GLY A 24 -18.05 -3.71 0.78
CA GLY A 24 -19.33 -4.09 1.38
C GLY A 24 -19.23 -5.11 2.52
N GLY A 25 -18.06 -5.70 2.76
CA GLY A 25 -17.82 -6.57 3.92
C GLY A 25 -16.74 -7.62 3.65
N ALA A 26 -15.92 -7.90 4.66
CA ALA A 26 -14.88 -8.93 4.54
C ALA A 26 -15.52 -10.32 4.35
N LYS A 27 -14.97 -11.13 3.44
CA LYS A 27 -15.50 -12.46 3.12
C LYS A 27 -14.38 -13.52 3.02
N PRO A 28 -14.67 -14.80 3.31
CA PRO A 28 -13.75 -15.90 3.01
C PRO A 28 -13.42 -15.96 1.52
N ALA A 29 -12.17 -16.34 1.18
CA ALA A 29 -11.70 -16.45 -0.20
C ALA A 29 -12.59 -17.31 -1.09
N GLN A 30 -13.16 -18.40 -0.55
CA GLN A 30 -14.08 -19.28 -1.30
C GLN A 30 -15.43 -18.65 -1.67
N LEU A 31 -15.81 -17.53 -1.02
CA LEU A 31 -17.06 -16.82 -1.28
C LEU A 31 -16.86 -15.60 -2.18
N VAL A 32 -15.65 -15.38 -2.67
CA VAL A 32 -15.37 -14.35 -3.67
C VAL A 32 -15.82 -14.87 -5.03
N ALA A 33 -16.54 -14.03 -5.76
CA ALA A 33 -17.06 -14.28 -7.10
C ALA A 33 -16.48 -13.29 -8.11
N VAL A 34 -16.48 -13.67 -9.39
CA VAL A 34 -16.19 -12.72 -10.47
C VAL A 34 -17.23 -11.60 -10.43
N GLY A 35 -16.77 -10.36 -10.55
CA GLY A 35 -17.57 -9.15 -10.40
C GLY A 35 -17.53 -8.53 -9.00
N ASP A 36 -17.03 -9.25 -7.98
CA ASP A 36 -16.82 -8.66 -6.66
C ASP A 36 -15.74 -7.58 -6.69
N ASP A 37 -15.97 -6.48 -5.97
CA ASP A 37 -14.93 -5.49 -5.72
C ASP A 37 -14.17 -5.84 -4.43
N LEU A 38 -12.84 -5.84 -4.49
CA LEU A 38 -11.92 -5.98 -3.36
C LEU A 38 -11.23 -4.65 -3.05
N TRP A 39 -10.89 -4.46 -1.78
CA TRP A 39 -10.03 -3.36 -1.37
C TRP A 39 -8.57 -3.68 -1.69
N THR A 40 -7.87 -2.65 -2.15
CA THR A 40 -6.43 -2.68 -2.41
C THR A 40 -5.76 -1.37 -2.02
N LEU A 41 -4.43 -1.34 -2.04
CA LEU A 41 -3.60 -0.17 -1.84
C LEU A 41 -2.78 0.08 -3.10
N VAL A 42 -2.73 1.34 -3.52
CA VAL A 42 -1.92 1.85 -4.64
C VAL A 42 -1.19 3.06 -4.12
N ASP A 43 0.13 2.98 -4.05
CA ASP A 43 0.99 4.00 -3.44
C ASP A 43 0.50 4.41 -2.04
N GLY A 44 0.09 3.39 -1.27
CA GLY A 44 -0.46 3.54 0.08
C GLY A 44 -1.87 4.13 0.16
N VAL A 45 -2.52 4.45 -0.95
CA VAL A 45 -3.90 4.98 -0.98
C VAL A 45 -4.90 3.85 -1.18
N MET A 46 -5.99 3.88 -0.41
CA MET A 46 -7.07 2.89 -0.55
C MET A 46 -7.81 3.04 -1.87
N LYS A 47 -7.84 1.96 -2.65
CA LYS A 47 -8.55 1.86 -3.93
C LYS A 47 -9.41 0.60 -3.96
N GLN A 48 -10.34 0.57 -4.92
CA GLN A 48 -11.13 -0.61 -5.23
C GLN A 48 -10.58 -1.25 -6.49
N THR A 49 -10.61 -2.57 -6.54
CA THR A 49 -10.30 -3.37 -7.73
C THR A 49 -11.32 -4.48 -7.87
N ARG A 50 -11.64 -4.87 -9.10
CA ARG A 50 -12.68 -5.85 -9.41
C ARG A 50 -12.10 -7.20 -9.73
N VAL A 51 -12.65 -8.26 -9.18
CA VAL A 51 -12.28 -9.63 -9.53
C VAL A 51 -12.83 -9.96 -10.92
N VAL A 52 -11.95 -10.13 -11.90
CA VAL A 52 -12.31 -10.47 -13.29
C VAL A 52 -12.21 -11.97 -13.58
N ARG A 53 -11.40 -12.70 -12.80
CA ARG A 53 -11.24 -14.15 -12.95
C ARG A 53 -10.83 -14.79 -11.64
N ILE A 54 -11.28 -16.02 -11.42
CA ILE A 54 -10.93 -16.83 -10.25
C ILE A 54 -10.34 -18.16 -10.73
N ALA A 55 -9.25 -18.59 -10.11
CA ALA A 55 -8.71 -19.93 -10.26
C ALA A 55 -8.59 -20.59 -8.89
N ALA A 56 -8.78 -21.90 -8.82
CA ALA A 56 -8.66 -22.67 -7.58
C ALA A 56 -7.84 -23.94 -7.79
N ARG A 57 -7.05 -24.32 -6.79
CA ARG A 57 -6.26 -25.57 -6.82
C ARG A 57 -6.04 -26.15 -5.42
N PRO A 58 -5.76 -27.46 -5.29
CA PRO A 58 -5.36 -28.05 -4.02
C PRO A 58 -3.87 -27.79 -3.70
N THR A 59 -3.54 -27.59 -2.43
CA THR A 59 -2.17 -27.55 -1.88
C THR A 59 -2.12 -28.16 -0.49
N ARG A 60 -0.96 -28.71 -0.09
CA ARG A 60 -0.72 -29.17 1.29
C ARG A 60 0.14 -28.20 2.10
N GLU A 61 0.74 -27.22 1.44
CA GLU A 61 1.66 -26.27 2.06
C GLU A 61 0.98 -24.94 2.28
N ILE A 62 0.85 -24.56 3.55
CA ILE A 62 0.30 -23.28 4.00
C ILE A 62 1.25 -22.70 5.04
N VAL A 63 1.46 -21.40 4.99
CA VAL A 63 2.14 -20.64 6.04
C VAL A 63 1.15 -19.72 6.73
N GLU A 64 1.37 -19.54 8.03
CA GLU A 64 0.66 -18.57 8.84
C GLU A 64 1.64 -17.43 9.19
N VAL A 65 1.34 -16.23 8.69
CA VAL A 65 2.12 -15.02 8.95
C VAL A 65 1.49 -14.28 10.12
N HIS A 66 2.31 -13.92 11.11
CA HIS A 66 1.92 -13.17 12.30
C HIS A 66 2.57 -11.80 12.24
N THR A 67 1.78 -10.74 12.33
CA THR A 67 2.25 -9.35 12.34
C THR A 67 1.67 -8.60 13.53
N ALA A 68 2.13 -7.37 13.78
CA ALA A 68 1.49 -6.49 14.75
C ALA A 68 0.04 -6.11 14.35
N GLY A 69 -0.31 -6.20 13.06
CA GLY A 69 -1.64 -5.90 12.51
C GLY A 69 -2.63 -7.08 12.55
N GLY A 70 -2.15 -8.30 12.79
CA GLY A 70 -2.98 -9.50 12.90
C GLY A 70 -2.26 -10.76 12.43
N ARG A 71 -3.03 -11.78 12.07
CA ARG A 71 -2.51 -13.03 11.49
C ARG A 71 -3.33 -13.45 10.28
N PHE A 72 -2.68 -14.06 9.31
CA PHE A 72 -3.33 -14.58 8.11
C PHE A 72 -2.57 -15.79 7.57
N ARG A 73 -3.24 -16.56 6.71
CA ARG A 73 -2.70 -17.78 6.10
C ARG A 73 -2.68 -17.64 4.59
N VAL A 74 -1.58 -18.07 3.99
CA VAL A 74 -1.31 -18.00 2.55
C VAL A 74 -0.43 -19.17 2.11
N THR A 75 -0.23 -19.36 0.81
CA THR A 75 0.83 -20.26 0.34
C THR A 75 2.22 -19.71 0.68
N PRO A 76 3.25 -20.57 0.78
CA PRO A 76 4.62 -20.16 1.07
C PRO A 76 5.16 -18.99 0.24
N ASP A 77 4.83 -18.99 -1.04
CA ASP A 77 5.30 -18.05 -2.06
C ASP A 77 4.39 -16.82 -2.22
N HIS A 78 3.37 -16.65 -1.36
CA HIS A 78 2.41 -15.57 -1.53
C HIS A 78 3.10 -14.22 -1.26
N PRO A 79 3.14 -13.29 -2.22
CA PRO A 79 3.94 -12.09 -2.10
C PRO A 79 3.23 -11.04 -1.24
N LEU A 80 4.01 -10.42 -0.36
CA LEU A 80 3.62 -9.37 0.56
C LEU A 80 4.45 -8.12 0.29
N MET A 81 3.81 -6.95 0.25
CA MET A 81 4.53 -5.70 0.06
C MET A 81 5.28 -5.38 1.35
N THR A 82 6.60 -5.23 1.26
CA THR A 82 7.45 -4.74 2.36
C THR A 82 7.98 -3.35 2.03
N GLU A 83 8.60 -2.68 2.99
CA GLU A 83 9.25 -1.38 2.75
C GLU A 83 10.34 -1.44 1.66
N ASN A 84 10.90 -2.63 1.42
CA ASN A 84 11.94 -2.87 0.41
C ASN A 84 11.41 -3.57 -0.85
N GLY A 85 10.08 -3.57 -1.05
CA GLY A 85 9.42 -4.22 -2.19
C GLY A 85 8.75 -5.56 -1.84
N TRP A 86 8.37 -6.31 -2.86
CA TRP A 86 7.65 -7.59 -2.69
C TRP A 86 8.57 -8.68 -2.14
N LYS A 87 8.07 -9.42 -1.15
CA LYS A 87 8.77 -10.55 -0.54
C LYS A 87 7.82 -11.73 -0.35
N GLU A 88 8.28 -12.95 -0.60
CA GLU A 88 7.45 -14.15 -0.39
C GLU A 88 7.15 -14.36 1.11
N ALA A 89 5.99 -14.93 1.41
CA ALA A 89 5.58 -15.17 2.79
C ALA A 89 6.59 -16.03 3.59
N THR A 90 7.29 -16.98 2.96
CA THR A 90 8.36 -17.76 3.63
C THR A 90 9.69 -17.06 3.79
N GLU A 91 9.95 -16.03 3.01
CA GLU A 91 11.19 -15.26 3.12
C GLU A 91 11.09 -14.20 4.20
N LEU A 92 9.87 -13.84 4.62
CA LEU A 92 9.66 -12.88 5.69
C LEU A 92 10.32 -13.34 7.00
N THR A 93 11.08 -12.43 7.60
CA THR A 93 11.78 -12.60 8.87
C THR A 93 11.17 -11.70 9.94
N THR A 94 11.33 -12.05 11.21
CA THR A 94 10.94 -11.16 12.32
C THR A 94 11.65 -9.81 12.19
N GLY A 95 10.91 -8.72 12.33
CA GLY A 95 11.41 -7.37 12.11
C GLY A 95 11.13 -6.80 10.72
N ASP A 96 10.87 -7.65 9.72
CA ASP A 96 10.39 -7.17 8.41
C ASP A 96 9.09 -6.38 8.61
N ARG A 97 8.90 -5.33 7.81
CA ARG A 97 7.70 -4.51 7.90
C ARG A 97 6.88 -4.64 6.63
N VAL A 98 5.64 -5.10 6.78
CA VAL A 98 4.71 -5.34 5.67
C VAL A 98 3.64 -4.26 5.61
N GLU A 99 3.29 -3.85 4.39
CA GLU A 99 2.27 -2.82 4.18
C GLU A 99 0.91 -3.31 4.65
N TRP A 100 0.26 -2.48 5.45
CA TRP A 100 -0.95 -2.84 6.15
C TRP A 100 -1.87 -1.64 6.38
N MET A 101 -3.17 -1.92 6.32
CA MET A 101 -4.23 -1.03 6.76
C MET A 101 -5.12 -1.75 7.76
N ASN A 102 -5.65 -1.01 8.74
CA ASN A 102 -6.65 -1.55 9.65
C ASN A 102 -7.90 -2.03 8.89
N PRO A 103 -8.24 -3.34 8.94
CA PRO A 103 -9.40 -3.87 8.22
C PRO A 103 -10.73 -3.19 8.58
N ARG A 104 -10.85 -2.63 9.80
CA ARG A 104 -12.05 -1.91 10.23
C ARG A 104 -12.24 -0.58 9.52
N SER A 105 -11.16 0.00 8.97
CA SER A 105 -11.22 1.21 8.15
C SER A 105 -11.80 0.94 6.76
N LEU A 106 -11.74 -0.31 6.28
CA LEU A 106 -12.20 -0.73 4.95
C LEU A 106 -13.74 -0.83 4.82
N CYS A 107 -14.47 -0.79 5.94
CA CYS A 107 -15.94 -0.88 5.92
C CYS A 107 -16.62 0.46 5.58
N ARG A 108 -15.87 1.53 5.29
CA ARG A 108 -16.41 2.88 5.11
C ARG A 108 -15.81 3.52 3.85
N ARG A 109 -16.58 4.35 3.16
CA ARG A 109 -16.05 5.15 2.05
C ARG A 109 -14.94 6.07 2.58
N PRO A 110 -13.78 6.15 1.90
CA PRO A 110 -12.71 7.05 2.29
C PRO A 110 -13.15 8.51 2.15
N PHE A 111 -12.82 9.32 3.15
CA PHE A 111 -12.90 10.78 3.02
C PHE A 111 -11.64 11.27 2.31
N GLN A 112 -11.79 11.66 1.05
CA GLN A 112 -10.72 12.25 0.27
C GLN A 112 -10.71 13.77 0.53
N PRO A 113 -9.66 14.30 1.18
CA PRO A 113 -9.60 15.73 1.44
C PRO A 113 -9.40 16.51 0.14
N GLN A 114 -9.98 17.71 0.08
CA GLN A 114 -9.78 18.64 -1.03
C GLN A 114 -8.72 19.67 -0.68
N ALA A 115 -7.79 19.95 -1.60
CA ALA A 115 -6.87 21.05 -1.44
C ALA A 115 -7.64 22.38 -1.41
N GLY A 116 -7.28 23.28 -0.50
CA GLY A 116 -7.88 24.61 -0.45
C GLY A 116 -8.06 25.15 0.97
N TYR A 117 -8.66 26.33 1.04
CA TYR A 117 -8.84 27.10 2.26
C TYR A 117 -9.44 26.28 3.41
N ALA A 118 -10.51 25.52 3.15
CA ALA A 118 -11.19 24.72 4.17
C ALA A 118 -10.27 23.71 4.86
N THR A 119 -9.45 22.97 4.10
CA THR A 119 -8.50 22.00 4.66
C THR A 119 -7.43 22.70 5.49
N GLY A 120 -6.90 23.82 5.01
CA GLY A 120 -5.98 24.66 5.80
C GLY A 120 -6.60 25.09 7.12
N TYR A 121 -7.83 25.61 7.07
CA TYR A 121 -8.59 26.07 8.24
C TYR A 121 -8.80 24.97 9.27
N VAL A 122 -9.21 23.78 8.84
CA VAL A 122 -9.39 22.63 9.74
C VAL A 122 -8.07 22.26 10.42
N ILE A 123 -6.96 22.22 9.69
CA ILE A 123 -5.63 21.94 10.26
C ILE A 123 -5.27 23.01 11.31
N GLY A 124 -5.46 24.30 10.99
CA GLY A 124 -5.17 25.41 11.88
C GLY A 124 -6.00 25.38 13.16
N ALA A 125 -7.31 25.18 13.04
CA ALA A 125 -8.23 25.10 14.18
C ALA A 125 -7.97 23.88 15.07
N VAL A 126 -7.57 22.74 14.48
CA VAL A 126 -7.19 21.54 15.24
C VAL A 126 -5.85 21.72 15.95
N ALA A 127 -4.93 22.47 15.35
CA ALA A 127 -3.61 22.74 15.90
C ALA A 127 -3.62 23.77 17.05
N SER A 128 -4.58 24.70 17.08
CA SER A 128 -4.75 25.65 18.19
C SER A 128 -5.58 25.04 19.32
N ASP A 129 -6.88 24.87 19.09
CA ASP A 129 -7.83 24.57 20.16
C ASP A 129 -8.53 23.21 20.03
N GLY A 130 -8.33 22.52 18.91
CA GLY A 130 -8.91 21.20 18.68
C GLY A 130 -8.15 20.04 19.31
N SER A 131 -8.76 18.87 19.19
CA SER A 131 -8.24 17.61 19.71
C SER A 131 -8.50 16.46 18.75
N ILE A 132 -7.55 15.53 18.67
CA ILE A 132 -7.70 14.24 17.99
C ILE A 132 -7.51 13.16 19.05
N GLN A 133 -8.60 12.51 19.46
CA GLN A 133 -8.59 11.46 20.49
C GLN A 133 -8.72 10.07 19.85
N ASP A 134 -7.93 9.10 20.31
CA ASP A 134 -7.87 7.72 19.82
C ASP A 134 -7.69 7.60 18.29
N GLY A 135 -7.09 8.61 17.65
CA GLY A 135 -6.91 8.66 16.19
C GLY A 135 -8.19 8.80 15.37
N ARG A 136 -9.34 9.00 16.00
CA ARG A 136 -10.64 8.96 15.29
C ARG A 136 -11.66 9.99 15.74
N ARG A 137 -11.54 10.56 16.93
CA ARG A 137 -12.48 11.58 17.42
C ARG A 137 -11.83 12.95 17.25
N ILE A 138 -12.19 13.64 16.20
CA ILE A 138 -11.82 15.04 15.99
C ILE A 138 -12.86 15.89 16.71
N ALA A 139 -12.42 16.74 17.64
CA ALA A 139 -13.32 17.61 18.38
C ALA A 139 -12.73 19.01 18.58
N LEU A 140 -13.59 20.01 18.42
CA LEU A 140 -13.34 21.39 18.79
C LEU A 140 -14.39 21.79 19.84
N VAL A 141 -13.95 22.32 20.98
CA VAL A 141 -14.84 22.79 22.06
C VAL A 141 -14.45 24.20 22.44
N VAL A 142 -15.29 25.17 22.10
CA VAL A 142 -14.96 26.60 22.16
C VAL A 142 -16.14 27.42 22.66
N ARG A 143 -15.88 28.57 23.29
CA ARG A 143 -16.95 29.46 23.81
C ARG A 143 -17.63 30.29 22.71
N ARG A 144 -16.95 30.52 21.58
CA ARG A 144 -17.47 31.32 20.47
C ARG A 144 -18.23 30.45 19.49
N ARG A 145 -19.53 30.73 19.33
CA ARG A 145 -20.40 29.97 18.41
C ARG A 145 -19.95 30.11 16.96
N GLU A 146 -19.58 31.32 16.54
CA GLU A 146 -19.10 31.61 15.19
C GLU A 146 -17.88 30.74 14.81
N PHE A 147 -16.93 30.58 15.74
CA PHE A 147 -15.77 29.72 15.52
C PHE A 147 -16.18 28.25 15.36
N ALA A 148 -17.07 27.76 16.22
CA ALA A 148 -17.60 26.39 16.12
C ALA A 148 -18.33 26.16 14.79
N ASP A 149 -19.22 27.06 14.39
CA ASP A 149 -20.01 26.91 13.16
C ASP A 149 -19.14 27.02 11.90
N LYS A 150 -18.14 27.92 11.90
CA LYS A 150 -17.15 28.01 10.82
C LYS A 150 -16.31 26.75 10.72
N PHE A 151 -15.82 26.21 11.85
CA PHE A 151 -15.10 24.93 11.87
C PHE A 151 -15.95 23.78 11.33
N ARG A 152 -17.23 23.68 11.71
CA ARG A 152 -18.16 22.68 11.17
C ARG A 152 -18.31 22.78 9.65
N ALA A 153 -18.49 23.99 9.13
CA ALA A 153 -18.63 24.24 7.69
C ALA A 153 -17.34 23.84 6.94
N MET A 154 -16.19 24.33 7.40
CA MET A 154 -14.88 24.02 6.80
C MET A 154 -14.55 22.53 6.89
N LEU A 155 -14.94 21.83 7.96
CA LEU A 155 -14.75 20.38 8.06
C LEU A 155 -15.56 19.61 7.01
N THR A 156 -16.78 20.07 6.72
CA THR A 156 -17.66 19.46 5.71
C THR A 156 -17.12 19.69 4.30
N GLU A 157 -16.58 20.88 4.03
CA GLU A 157 -15.96 21.24 2.75
C GLU A 157 -14.62 20.53 2.54
N ALA A 158 -13.73 20.56 3.54
CA ALA A 158 -12.44 19.89 3.51
C ALA A 158 -12.58 18.37 3.34
N PHE A 159 -13.60 17.77 3.96
CA PHE A 159 -13.89 16.34 3.90
C PHE A 159 -15.38 16.12 3.53
N PRO A 160 -15.69 16.15 2.22
CA PRO A 160 -17.06 15.97 1.74
C PRO A 160 -17.72 14.70 2.29
N GLY A 161 -18.93 14.87 2.82
CA GLY A 161 -19.71 13.79 3.46
C GLY A 161 -19.43 13.60 4.95
N SER A 162 -18.53 14.38 5.56
CA SER A 162 -18.36 14.38 7.01
C SER A 162 -19.56 15.06 7.67
N ALA A 163 -20.33 14.29 8.45
CA ALA A 163 -21.50 14.82 9.16
C ALA A 163 -21.09 15.33 10.54
N ALA A 164 -20.79 16.63 10.64
CA ALA A 164 -20.51 17.32 11.89
C ALA A 164 -21.70 18.18 12.32
N LYS A 165 -21.99 18.22 13.63
CA LYS A 165 -23.00 19.11 14.22
C LYS A 165 -22.36 20.00 15.27
N THR A 166 -22.87 21.22 15.41
CA THR A 166 -22.56 22.11 16.53
C THR A 166 -23.55 21.82 17.66
N GLU A 167 -23.03 21.44 18.81
CA GLU A 167 -23.80 21.11 20.02
C GLU A 167 -23.47 22.12 21.12
N ALA A 168 -24.49 22.68 21.78
CA ALA A 168 -24.27 23.42 23.03
C ALA A 168 -23.96 22.44 24.15
N VAL A 169 -22.90 22.69 24.91
CA VAL A 169 -22.42 21.83 25.99
C VAL A 169 -22.01 22.66 27.21
N MET A 170 -22.07 22.05 28.39
CA MET A 170 -21.44 22.58 29.59
C MET A 170 -20.10 21.86 29.79
N VAL A 171 -19.04 22.62 30.04
CA VAL A 171 -17.70 22.06 30.29
C VAL A 171 -17.10 22.61 31.58
N PRO A 172 -16.41 21.78 32.37
CA PRO A 172 -15.78 22.23 33.59
C PRO A 172 -14.61 23.18 33.27
N SER A 173 -14.60 24.35 33.92
CA SER A 173 -13.49 25.29 33.84
C SER A 173 -12.64 25.18 35.10
N GLY A 174 -11.40 24.69 34.98
CA GLY A 174 -10.47 24.67 36.10
C GLY A 174 -10.01 26.06 36.56
N PHE A 175 -10.17 27.10 35.72
CA PHE A 175 -9.84 28.48 36.08
C PHE A 175 -10.98 29.17 36.84
N LEU A 176 -12.22 28.88 36.49
CA LEU A 176 -13.41 29.49 37.13
C LEU A 176 -14.06 28.59 38.18
N GLU A 177 -13.53 27.36 38.37
CA GLU A 177 -14.05 26.33 39.28
C GLU A 177 -15.55 26.05 39.14
N ARG A 178 -16.08 26.22 37.91
CA ARG A 178 -17.48 25.99 37.58
C ARG A 178 -17.66 25.55 36.14
N ASP A 179 -18.83 25.01 35.84
CA ASP A 179 -19.21 24.69 34.47
C ASP A 179 -19.49 25.97 33.66
N VAL A 180 -18.97 26.00 32.44
CA VAL A 180 -19.17 27.10 31.50
C VAL A 180 -19.83 26.62 30.23
N SER A 181 -20.70 27.46 29.66
CA SER A 181 -21.31 27.20 28.37
C SER A 181 -20.26 27.26 27.25
N ALA A 182 -20.28 26.26 26.39
CA ALA A 182 -19.43 26.15 25.21
C ALA A 182 -20.18 25.47 24.05
N PHE A 183 -19.56 25.50 22.88
CA PHE A 183 -20.04 24.85 21.67
C PHE A 183 -19.04 23.79 21.26
N ARG A 184 -19.54 22.57 21.04
CA ARG A 184 -18.75 21.42 20.60
C ARG A 184 -19.09 21.06 19.17
N VAL A 185 -18.06 20.91 18.34
CA VAL A 185 -18.15 20.23 17.04
C VAL A 185 -17.34 18.96 17.12
N ARG A 186 -17.92 17.82 16.75
CA ARG A 186 -17.26 16.52 16.82
C ARG A 186 -17.54 15.67 15.59
N VAL A 187 -16.48 15.06 15.06
CA VAL A 187 -16.56 14.03 14.02
C VAL A 187 -15.83 12.78 14.49
N VAL A 188 -16.45 11.62 14.26
CA VAL A 188 -15.86 10.31 14.55
C VAL A 188 -15.49 9.62 13.24
N SER A 189 -14.28 9.86 12.77
CA SER A 189 -13.74 9.28 11.54
C SER A 189 -12.25 8.99 11.71
N ARG A 190 -11.90 7.70 11.61
CA ARG A 190 -10.51 7.24 11.70
C ARG A 190 -9.69 7.74 10.50
N THR A 191 -10.26 7.69 9.30
CA THR A 191 -9.62 8.17 8.06
C THR A 191 -9.28 9.67 8.15
N ILE A 192 -10.19 10.50 8.67
CA ILE A 192 -9.93 11.94 8.86
C ILE A 192 -8.89 12.14 9.96
N GLY A 193 -9.05 11.44 11.09
CA GLY A 193 -8.18 11.56 12.25
C GLY A 193 -6.73 11.18 11.93
N GLU A 194 -6.50 10.06 11.25
CA GLU A 194 -5.17 9.60 10.84
C GLU A 194 -4.51 10.57 9.85
N LYS A 195 -5.28 11.14 8.88
CA LYS A 195 -4.74 12.15 7.95
C LYS A 195 -4.31 13.43 8.67
N LEU A 196 -5.16 13.95 9.57
CA LEU A 196 -4.81 15.10 10.39
C LEU A 196 -3.61 14.80 11.30
N CYS A 197 -3.56 13.61 11.91
CA CYS A 197 -2.40 13.18 12.70
C CYS A 197 -1.11 13.22 11.89
N ARG A 198 -1.13 12.67 10.66
CA ARG A 198 0.03 12.62 9.77
C ARG A 198 0.46 14.02 9.31
N TRP A 199 -0.46 14.89 8.92
CA TRP A 199 -0.14 16.28 8.55
C TRP A 199 0.47 17.06 9.73
N LEU A 200 -0.11 16.92 10.92
CA LEU A 200 0.36 17.57 12.15
C LEU A 200 1.59 16.89 12.77
N GLY A 201 2.01 15.73 12.25
CA GLY A 201 3.11 14.95 12.82
C GLY A 201 2.85 14.48 14.25
N VAL A 202 1.59 14.25 14.62
CA VAL A 202 1.22 13.72 15.93
C VAL A 202 0.96 12.21 15.86
N PRO A 203 1.20 11.45 16.93
CA PRO A 203 0.96 10.01 16.92
C PRO A 203 -0.46 9.66 16.49
N GLU A 204 -0.64 8.60 15.70
CA GLU A 204 -1.96 8.18 15.20
C GLU A 204 -2.93 7.72 16.31
N ARG A 205 -2.42 7.45 17.53
CA ARG A 205 -3.28 7.24 18.70
C ARG A 205 -3.92 8.55 19.22
N GLY A 206 -3.48 9.69 18.69
CA GLY A 206 -3.92 11.02 19.10
C GLY A 206 -3.40 11.44 20.47
N SER A 207 -3.96 12.53 20.98
CA SER A 207 -3.77 13.03 22.35
C SER A 207 -5.02 12.76 23.18
N ARG A 208 -4.85 12.54 24.49
CA ARG A 208 -6.00 12.38 25.42
C ARG A 208 -6.76 13.68 25.66
N SER A 209 -6.16 14.85 25.41
CA SER A 209 -6.78 16.16 25.74
C SER A 209 -6.74 17.16 24.60
N LYS A 210 -5.56 17.70 24.27
CA LYS A 210 -5.34 18.69 23.18
C LYS A 210 -4.16 18.30 22.31
N THR A 211 -4.18 18.71 21.05
CA THR A 211 -3.07 18.54 20.10
C THR A 211 -1.96 19.57 20.40
N LYS A 212 -1.34 19.51 21.60
CA LYS A 212 -0.43 20.58 22.07
C LYS A 212 0.98 20.54 21.46
N SER A 213 1.45 19.36 21.09
CA SER A 213 2.76 19.15 20.45
C SER A 213 2.50 18.60 19.06
N PHE A 214 2.84 19.37 18.05
CA PHE A 214 2.69 19.06 16.62
C PHE A 214 3.81 19.78 15.85
N ARG A 215 4.16 19.28 14.67
CA ARG A 215 5.13 19.94 13.78
C ARG A 215 4.41 20.97 12.90
N PHE A 216 5.15 21.95 12.37
CA PHE A 216 4.60 22.81 11.33
C PHE A 216 4.07 21.96 10.15
N PRO A 217 2.75 22.02 9.84
CA PRO A 217 2.15 21.12 8.88
C PRO A 217 2.48 21.57 7.45
N ASP A 218 3.57 21.06 6.88
CA ASP A 218 4.10 21.47 5.59
C ASP A 218 3.08 21.42 4.43
N VAL A 219 2.05 20.56 4.50
CA VAL A 219 0.93 20.52 3.54
C VAL A 219 0.24 21.86 3.36
N VAL A 220 0.20 22.73 4.38
CA VAL A 220 -0.47 24.03 4.28
C VAL A 220 0.28 24.99 3.35
N THR A 221 1.56 24.73 3.09
CA THR A 221 2.37 25.49 2.13
C THR A 221 2.08 25.11 0.67
N SER A 222 1.16 24.18 0.42
CA SER A 222 0.84 23.71 -0.93
C SER A 222 0.13 24.72 -1.82
N SER A 223 -0.59 25.66 -1.21
CA SER A 223 -1.22 26.77 -1.92
C SER A 223 -1.42 27.94 -0.98
N ARG A 224 -1.52 29.14 -1.56
CA ARG A 224 -1.76 30.38 -0.82
C ARG A 224 -3.05 30.29 0.00
N ASP A 225 -4.09 29.68 -0.54
CA ASP A 225 -5.38 29.53 0.14
C ASP A 225 -5.31 28.52 1.29
N MET A 226 -4.56 27.43 1.16
CA MET A 226 -4.34 26.51 2.29
C MET A 226 -3.60 27.19 3.44
N MET A 227 -2.54 27.94 3.14
CA MET A 227 -1.78 28.65 4.16
C MET A 227 -2.65 29.75 4.81
N GLN A 228 -3.42 30.49 4.01
CA GLN A 228 -4.38 31.47 4.51
C GLN A 228 -5.41 30.82 5.45
N GLY A 229 -6.00 29.70 5.03
CA GLY A 229 -6.92 28.92 5.85
C GLY A 229 -6.28 28.50 7.17
N PHE A 230 -5.06 27.96 7.13
CA PHE A 230 -4.32 27.57 8.33
C PHE A 230 -4.14 28.75 9.30
N LEU A 231 -3.71 29.90 8.80
CA LEU A 231 -3.53 31.11 9.61
C LEU A 231 -4.86 31.61 10.20
N ASP A 232 -5.96 31.55 9.46
CA ASP A 232 -7.29 31.95 9.95
C ASP A 232 -7.80 30.98 11.02
N GLY A 233 -7.72 29.67 10.76
CA GLY A 233 -8.17 28.64 11.71
C GLY A 233 -7.35 28.63 13.00
N TYR A 234 -6.04 28.85 12.91
CA TYR A 234 -5.19 28.96 14.09
C TYR A 234 -5.53 30.23 14.89
N CYS A 235 -5.70 31.36 14.19
CA CYS A 235 -6.02 32.65 14.83
C CYS A 235 -7.38 32.65 15.52
N ASP A 236 -8.37 31.94 14.98
CA ASP A 236 -9.68 31.77 15.61
C ASP A 236 -9.63 30.94 16.91
N GLY A 237 -8.55 30.20 17.17
CA GLY A 237 -8.28 29.55 18.46
C GLY A 237 -7.35 30.38 19.34
N ASP A 238 -6.05 30.35 19.01
CA ASP A 238 -4.94 30.89 19.82
C ASP A 238 -4.27 32.11 19.16
N GLY A 239 -5.06 33.01 18.57
CA GLY A 239 -4.54 34.25 17.99
C GLY A 239 -5.38 35.48 18.28
N HIS A 240 -4.86 36.60 17.80
CA HIS A 240 -5.48 37.91 17.96
C HIS A 240 -5.36 38.71 16.67
N ALA A 241 -6.49 38.96 16.01
CA ALA A 241 -6.56 39.77 14.79
C ALA A 241 -6.51 41.27 15.11
N ILE A 242 -5.81 42.02 14.27
CA ILE A 242 -5.73 43.49 14.30
C ILE A 242 -5.96 44.04 12.87
N PRO A 243 -6.26 45.34 12.68
CA PRO A 243 -6.65 45.85 11.34
C PRO A 243 -5.63 45.56 10.23
N GLN A 244 -4.33 45.56 10.52
CA GLN A 244 -3.26 45.36 9.54
C GLN A 244 -2.73 43.90 9.47
N GLY A 245 -3.22 43.00 10.32
CA GLY A 245 -2.69 41.64 10.43
C GLY A 245 -3.23 40.85 11.60
N ARG A 246 -2.40 39.99 12.17
CA ARG A 246 -2.75 39.15 13.33
C ARG A 246 -1.51 38.75 14.10
N PHE A 247 -1.69 38.41 15.36
CA PHE A 247 -0.71 37.69 16.16
C PHE A 247 -1.13 36.23 16.30
N ILE A 248 -0.22 35.33 15.99
CA ILE A 248 -0.32 33.91 16.32
C ILE A 248 0.47 33.69 17.61
N VAL A 249 -0.13 33.04 18.60
CA VAL A 249 0.48 32.79 19.92
C VAL A 249 0.48 31.29 20.19
N SER A 250 1.60 30.75 20.68
CA SER A 250 1.68 29.34 21.04
C SER A 250 2.75 29.06 22.09
N ALA A 251 2.51 28.04 22.92
CA ALA A 251 3.52 27.42 23.78
C ALA A 251 4.38 26.38 23.04
N ASN A 252 4.02 26.01 21.80
CA ASN A 252 4.80 25.11 20.97
C ASN A 252 5.94 25.89 20.28
N THR A 253 7.08 25.98 20.94
CA THR A 253 8.26 26.74 20.49
C THR A 253 8.76 26.29 19.12
N ASP A 254 8.83 24.98 18.86
CA ASP A 254 9.30 24.43 17.59
C ASP A 254 8.40 24.84 16.41
N PHE A 255 7.09 24.75 16.60
CA PHE A 255 6.11 25.25 15.62
C PHE A 255 6.28 26.75 15.37
N MET A 256 6.45 27.56 16.42
CA MET A 256 6.57 29.01 16.28
C MET A 256 7.83 29.42 15.51
N HIS A 257 8.96 28.76 15.77
CA HIS A 257 10.19 28.99 15.00
C HIS A 257 10.08 28.50 13.56
N ALA A 258 9.41 27.37 13.31
CA ALA A 258 9.17 26.89 11.96
C ALA A 258 8.26 27.86 11.17
N LEU A 259 7.15 28.31 11.76
CA LEU A 259 6.25 29.29 11.15
C LEU A 259 6.95 30.64 10.91
N GLY A 260 7.72 31.13 11.89
CA GLY A 260 8.50 32.36 11.75
C GLY A 260 9.53 32.29 10.62
N ARG A 261 10.23 31.15 10.46
CA ARG A 261 11.15 30.92 9.32
C ARG A 261 10.40 30.90 7.98
N TYR A 262 9.26 30.23 7.90
CA TYR A 262 8.46 30.19 6.67
C TYR A 262 7.97 31.59 6.26
N LEU A 263 7.41 32.34 7.21
CA LEU A 263 6.91 33.71 7.00
C LEU A 263 8.02 34.77 6.93
N GLN A 264 9.27 34.39 7.27
CA GLN A 264 10.40 35.30 7.44
C GLN A 264 10.12 36.43 8.44
N THR A 265 9.34 36.12 9.48
CA THR A 265 9.01 37.05 10.56
C THR A 265 9.70 36.63 11.85
N PRO A 266 10.35 37.56 12.58
CA PRO A 266 10.92 37.27 13.89
C PRO A 266 9.87 36.72 14.87
N VAL A 267 10.28 35.73 15.67
CA VAL A 267 9.49 35.19 16.77
C VAL A 267 9.83 35.98 18.03
N ALA A 268 8.83 36.55 18.69
CA ALA A 268 9.00 37.28 19.95
C ALA A 268 8.46 36.48 21.14
N ALA A 269 8.99 36.73 22.34
CA ALA A 269 8.36 36.23 23.56
C ALA A 269 7.00 36.91 23.78
N ALA A 270 6.00 36.13 24.20
CA ALA A 270 4.67 36.64 24.56
C ALA A 270 4.47 36.63 26.09
N SER A 271 4.86 35.52 26.72
CA SER A 271 4.87 35.31 28.18
C SER A 271 5.87 34.17 28.50
N PRO A 272 6.19 33.87 29.77
CA PRO A 272 7.06 32.75 30.10
C PRO A 272 6.57 31.44 29.44
N GLY A 273 7.41 30.82 28.61
CA GLY A 273 7.08 29.59 27.88
C GLY A 273 6.11 29.74 26.70
N CYS A 274 5.78 30.96 26.26
CA CYS A 274 4.94 31.21 25.09
C CYS A 274 5.57 32.24 24.15
N HIS A 275 5.42 32.00 22.86
CA HIS A 275 5.94 32.87 21.80
C HIS A 275 4.82 33.43 20.94
N ARG A 276 5.09 34.53 20.25
CA ARG A 276 4.19 35.16 19.27
C ARG A 276 4.90 35.49 17.97
N VAL A 277 4.15 35.41 16.87
CA VAL A 277 4.56 35.85 15.53
C VAL A 277 3.50 36.80 14.99
N TYR A 278 3.93 37.94 14.45
CA TYR A 278 3.06 38.84 13.70
C TYR A 278 2.92 38.37 12.24
N VAL A 279 1.70 38.37 11.72
CA VAL A 279 1.42 38.02 10.33
C VAL A 279 0.59 39.13 9.71
N SER A 280 1.16 39.82 8.71
CA SER A 280 0.46 40.92 8.02
C SER A 280 -0.68 40.38 7.15
N ASN A 281 -1.73 41.17 6.92
CA ASN A 281 -2.76 40.85 5.91
C ASN A 281 -2.22 40.81 4.47
N ARG A 282 -0.96 41.23 4.25
CA ARG A 282 -0.24 41.17 2.97
C ARG A 282 0.93 40.19 2.99
N TRP A 283 0.92 39.22 3.90
CA TRP A 283 1.99 38.23 4.08
C TRP A 283 2.32 37.46 2.78
N ASP A 284 1.34 37.32 1.90
CA ASP A 284 1.41 36.61 0.63
C ASP A 284 1.97 37.47 -0.52
N ARG A 285 2.12 38.79 -0.33
CA ARG A 285 2.62 39.72 -1.36
C ARG A 285 4.07 40.10 -1.07
N ALA A 286 4.90 40.09 -2.10
CA ALA A 286 6.27 40.57 -2.00
C ALA A 286 6.30 42.04 -1.51
N GLY A 287 7.08 42.30 -0.46
CA GLY A 287 7.27 43.63 0.09
C GLY A 287 7.82 43.61 1.51
N TRP A 288 7.91 44.78 2.13
CA TRP A 288 8.47 44.93 3.49
C TRP A 288 7.79 44.04 4.54
N PHE A 289 6.47 43.84 4.41
CA PHE A 289 5.63 43.05 5.32
C PHE A 289 5.40 41.60 4.86
N GLY A 290 5.98 41.18 3.75
CA GLY A 290 5.81 39.86 3.13
C GLY A 290 7.02 39.51 2.27
N LYS A 291 8.24 39.54 2.85
CA LYS A 291 9.47 39.40 2.07
C LYS A 291 9.47 38.05 1.31
N HIS A 292 9.45 38.15 -0.02
CA HIS A 292 9.26 37.15 -1.08
C HIS A 292 7.82 36.65 -1.37
N GLY A 293 6.80 37.10 -0.62
CA GLY A 293 5.41 36.70 -0.82
C GLY A 293 5.14 35.23 -0.46
N PHE A 294 3.99 34.70 -0.89
CA PHE A 294 3.68 33.29 -0.69
C PHE A 294 4.71 32.41 -1.41
N ARG A 295 5.26 31.42 -0.68
CA ARG A 295 6.18 30.43 -1.23
C ARG A 295 5.56 29.05 -1.12
N GLN A 296 5.37 28.42 -2.26
CA GLN A 296 4.98 27.02 -2.30
C GLN A 296 6.22 26.16 -2.00
N GLU A 297 6.22 25.45 -0.87
CA GLU A 297 7.32 24.55 -0.49
C GLU A 297 6.97 23.07 -0.72
N ARG A 298 5.69 22.76 -0.92
CA ARG A 298 5.17 21.41 -1.15
C ARG A 298 4.10 21.39 -2.23
N GLU A 299 3.89 20.26 -2.86
CA GLU A 299 2.63 19.98 -3.55
C GLU A 299 1.59 19.47 -2.54
N PHE A 300 0.30 19.65 -2.84
CA PHE A 300 -0.73 19.07 -1.99
C PHE A 300 -0.63 17.55 -2.04
N TYR A 301 -0.55 16.93 -0.86
CA TYR A 301 -0.52 15.49 -0.73
C TYR A 301 -1.59 15.03 0.25
N VAL A 302 -2.26 13.94 -0.12
CA VAL A 302 -3.12 13.19 0.78
C VAL A 302 -2.25 12.14 1.47
N PRO A 303 -2.12 12.13 2.81
CA PRO A 303 -1.35 11.11 3.50
C PRO A 303 -1.86 9.73 3.12
N THR A 304 -0.92 8.81 2.87
CA THR A 304 -1.21 7.39 2.58
C THR A 304 -2.19 6.88 3.61
N ASP A 305 -3.15 6.05 3.20
CA ASP A 305 -4.08 5.44 4.14
C ASP A 305 -3.43 4.24 4.87
N SER A 306 -2.45 3.59 4.24
CA SER A 306 -1.68 2.48 4.81
C SER A 306 -0.50 2.91 5.68
N THR A 307 0.00 1.96 6.45
CA THR A 307 1.25 2.02 7.22
C THR A 307 2.00 0.70 7.05
N TYR A 308 3.13 0.54 7.73
CA TYR A 308 3.91 -0.70 7.74
C TYR A 308 3.94 -1.31 9.14
N VAL A 309 3.50 -2.56 9.26
CA VAL A 309 3.47 -3.31 10.52
C VAL A 309 4.55 -4.38 10.56
N GLU A 310 5.16 -4.55 11.73
CA GLU A 310 6.23 -5.52 11.95
C GLU A 310 5.71 -6.96 11.90
N VAL A 311 6.45 -7.82 11.20
CA VAL A 311 6.30 -9.28 11.20
C VAL A 311 6.87 -9.82 12.52
N ARG A 312 6.03 -10.55 13.25
CA ARG A 312 6.38 -11.21 14.53
C ARG A 312 6.84 -12.65 14.35
N GLY A 313 6.48 -13.26 13.21
CA GLY A 313 6.94 -14.59 12.84
C GLY A 313 6.16 -15.19 11.69
N VAL A 314 6.77 -16.19 11.06
CA VAL A 314 6.19 -16.99 9.99
C VAL A 314 6.24 -18.45 10.40
N ARG A 315 5.09 -19.13 10.40
CA ARG A 315 5.01 -20.54 10.78
C ARG A 315 4.48 -21.38 9.62
N ARG A 316 5.30 -22.32 9.12
CA ARG A 316 4.82 -23.38 8.23
C ARG A 316 3.88 -24.30 9.00
N LEU A 317 2.66 -24.48 8.49
CA LEU A 317 1.70 -25.40 9.09
C LEU A 317 2.06 -26.83 8.69
N ALA A 318 1.82 -27.78 9.61
CA ALA A 318 2.02 -29.19 9.31
C ALA A 318 1.17 -29.60 8.09
N PRO A 319 1.67 -30.45 7.18
CA PRO A 319 0.94 -30.88 6.00
C PRO A 319 -0.41 -31.49 6.39
N ALA A 320 -1.50 -30.93 5.87
CA ALA A 320 -2.83 -31.43 6.17
C ALA A 320 -3.06 -32.81 5.53
N LYS A 321 -3.78 -33.70 6.25
CA LYS A 321 -4.19 -35.02 5.72
C LYS A 321 -4.96 -34.91 4.40
N LYS A 322 -5.82 -33.89 4.28
CA LYS A 322 -6.51 -33.51 3.04
C LYS A 322 -5.94 -32.17 2.54
N PRO A 323 -5.69 -32.00 1.22
CA PRO A 323 -5.23 -30.72 0.69
C PRO A 323 -6.20 -29.58 0.99
N HIS A 324 -5.66 -28.39 1.22
CA HIS A 324 -6.41 -27.13 1.24
C HIS A 324 -6.72 -26.69 -0.19
N THR A 325 -7.94 -26.21 -0.45
CA THR A 325 -8.22 -25.47 -1.67
C THR A 325 -7.76 -24.03 -1.49
N VAL A 326 -6.93 -23.55 -2.41
CA VAL A 326 -6.48 -22.17 -2.50
C VAL A 326 -7.05 -21.48 -3.74
N TYR A 327 -7.31 -20.19 -3.65
CA TYR A 327 -7.96 -19.34 -4.64
C TYR A 327 -7.05 -18.19 -5.07
N SER A 328 -6.87 -18.01 -6.37
CA SER A 328 -6.23 -16.84 -6.99
C SER A 328 -7.30 -15.94 -7.57
N PHE A 329 -7.15 -14.64 -7.34
CA PHE A 329 -8.03 -13.62 -7.91
C PHE A 329 -7.24 -12.83 -8.95
N THR A 330 -7.71 -12.81 -10.19
CA THR A 330 -7.26 -11.81 -11.17
C THR A 330 -8.12 -10.57 -10.96
N CYS A 331 -7.48 -9.44 -10.69
CA CYS A 331 -8.16 -8.19 -10.35
C CYS A 331 -7.82 -7.07 -11.35
N ASP A 332 -8.77 -6.19 -11.63
CA ASP A 332 -8.67 -5.04 -12.55
C ASP A 332 -9.37 -3.80 -11.97
N PRO A 333 -8.79 -2.58 -12.05
CA PRO A 333 -7.55 -2.22 -12.75
C PRO A 333 -6.27 -2.55 -11.97
N TYR A 334 -6.38 -2.92 -10.69
CA TYR A 334 -5.23 -3.16 -9.83
C TYR A 334 -5.07 -4.66 -9.52
N PRO A 335 -3.89 -5.26 -9.74
CA PRO A 335 -3.64 -6.70 -9.55
C PRO A 335 -3.42 -7.11 -8.07
N THR A 336 -3.53 -6.15 -7.15
CA THR A 336 -3.34 -6.28 -5.70
C THR A 336 -4.67 -6.32 -4.95
N PHE A 337 -4.66 -6.88 -3.75
CA PHE A 337 -5.82 -6.88 -2.85
C PHE A 337 -5.38 -7.13 -1.41
N LEU A 338 -6.26 -6.84 -0.46
CA LEU A 338 -5.97 -6.95 0.97
C LEU A 338 -6.41 -8.30 1.57
N VAL A 339 -5.50 -8.92 2.33
CA VAL A 339 -5.76 -10.11 3.15
C VAL A 339 -5.61 -9.73 4.63
N GLY A 340 -6.73 -9.63 5.34
CA GLY A 340 -6.72 -9.15 6.73
C GLY A 340 -6.04 -7.78 6.88
N GLY A 341 -6.16 -6.92 5.87
CA GLY A 341 -5.55 -5.59 5.83
C GLY A 341 -4.13 -5.53 5.27
N HIS A 342 -3.46 -6.67 5.05
CA HIS A 342 -2.10 -6.70 4.50
C HIS A 342 -2.14 -6.61 2.99
N LEU A 343 -1.29 -5.75 2.40
CA LEU A 343 -1.19 -5.65 0.95
C LEU A 343 -0.53 -6.90 0.40
N THR A 344 -1.30 -7.60 -0.43
CA THR A 344 -0.81 -8.77 -1.11
C THR A 344 -0.96 -8.59 -2.61
N HIS A 345 -0.03 -9.19 -3.32
CA HIS A 345 -0.14 -9.38 -4.76
C HIS A 345 -0.44 -10.86 -4.98
N ASN A 346 -0.94 -11.23 -6.14
CA ASN A 346 -1.06 -12.64 -6.49
C ASN A 346 0.26 -13.26 -7.09
N CYS A 347 1.39 -12.52 -7.34
CA CYS A 347 2.65 -12.96 -8.04
C CYS A 347 3.57 -11.82 -8.55
N GLU A 348 4.85 -12.13 -8.78
CA GLU A 348 5.97 -11.19 -8.91
C GLU A 348 6.25 -10.57 -10.30
N HIS A 349 5.77 -11.10 -11.42
CA HIS A 349 6.08 -10.50 -12.74
C HIS A 349 4.99 -9.53 -13.24
N HIS A 350 4.31 -8.85 -12.32
CA HIS A 350 2.94 -8.34 -12.50
C HIS A 350 1.86 -9.42 -12.71
N LEU A 351 2.09 -10.65 -12.25
CA LEU A 351 1.15 -11.80 -12.19
C LEU A 351 0.79 -12.62 -13.39
N LEU A 352 0.83 -12.05 -14.57
CA LEU A 352 0.10 -12.68 -15.65
C LEU A 352 0.89 -13.95 -16.06
N PRO A 353 0.30 -15.16 -15.92
CA PRO A 353 1.04 -16.38 -16.16
C PRO A 353 1.55 -16.38 -17.60
N PHE A 354 2.76 -16.86 -17.81
CA PHE A 354 3.17 -17.27 -19.14
C PHE A 354 2.75 -18.72 -19.32
N ILE A 355 2.02 -18.99 -20.39
CA ILE A 355 1.55 -20.34 -20.73
C ILE A 355 2.35 -20.78 -21.93
N GLY A 356 2.98 -21.94 -21.81
CA GLY A 356 3.98 -22.35 -22.77
C GLY A 356 4.31 -23.82 -22.68
N LYS A 357 5.22 -24.23 -23.55
CA LYS A 357 5.76 -25.58 -23.63
C LYS A 357 7.24 -25.54 -23.29
N CYS A 358 7.64 -26.43 -22.38
CA CYS A 358 9.04 -26.68 -22.07
C CYS A 358 9.51 -27.95 -22.79
N HIS A 359 10.62 -27.82 -23.50
CA HIS A 359 11.31 -28.86 -24.23
C HIS A 359 12.67 -29.10 -23.58
N VAL A 360 12.89 -30.31 -23.08
CA VAL A 360 14.11 -30.68 -22.33
C VAL A 360 14.81 -31.82 -23.03
N ALA A 361 16.09 -31.64 -23.33
CA ALA A 361 16.97 -32.66 -23.86
C ALA A 361 18.21 -32.85 -23.01
N TYR A 362 18.70 -34.10 -22.92
CA TYR A 362 20.03 -34.37 -22.37
C TYR A 362 20.71 -35.53 -23.09
N MET A 363 22.05 -35.55 -23.03
CA MET A 363 22.87 -36.62 -23.60
C MET A 363 23.52 -37.44 -22.46
N PRO A 364 23.03 -38.66 -22.17
CA PRO A 364 23.55 -39.46 -21.08
C PRO A 364 25.06 -39.73 -21.23
N ASP A 365 25.75 -39.76 -20.09
CA ASP A 365 27.08 -40.37 -19.96
C ASP A 365 26.94 -41.73 -19.26
N ARG A 366 26.96 -41.75 -17.92
CA ARG A 366 26.81 -42.97 -17.10
C ARG A 366 25.46 -43.12 -16.40
N LYS A 367 24.72 -42.02 -16.24
CA LYS A 367 23.43 -41.99 -15.52
C LYS A 367 22.28 -41.70 -16.48
N ILE A 368 21.19 -42.46 -16.34
CA ILE A 368 19.95 -42.26 -17.09
C ILE A 368 18.84 -41.96 -16.08
N VAL A 369 18.04 -40.94 -16.36
CA VAL A 369 16.86 -40.62 -15.57
C VAL A 369 15.61 -41.17 -16.25
N GLY A 370 14.67 -41.70 -15.47
CA GLY A 370 13.38 -42.11 -15.99
C GLY A 370 12.63 -40.93 -16.60
N LEU A 371 12.01 -41.13 -17.77
CA LEU A 371 11.33 -40.08 -18.55
C LEU A 371 10.33 -39.27 -17.71
N SER A 372 9.60 -39.92 -16.81
CA SER A 372 8.59 -39.29 -15.95
C SER A 372 9.15 -38.31 -14.91
N LYS A 373 10.47 -38.30 -14.67
CA LYS A 373 11.11 -37.39 -13.70
C LYS A 373 11.41 -36.02 -14.31
N ILE A 374 11.58 -35.93 -15.63
CA ILE A 374 11.86 -34.66 -16.31
C ILE A 374 10.64 -33.72 -16.23
N PRO A 375 9.40 -34.13 -16.58
CA PRO A 375 8.22 -33.31 -16.35
C PRO A 375 8.02 -32.93 -14.89
N ARG A 376 8.31 -33.83 -13.95
CA ARG A 376 8.20 -33.53 -12.51
C ARG A 376 9.19 -32.46 -12.05
N LEU A 377 10.39 -32.44 -12.62
CA LEU A 377 11.38 -31.40 -12.36
C LEU A 377 10.90 -30.05 -12.90
N VAL A 378 10.39 -30.02 -14.13
CA VAL A 378 9.81 -28.82 -14.73
C VAL A 378 8.64 -28.32 -13.89
N ASP A 379 7.68 -29.19 -13.56
CA ASP A 379 6.56 -28.91 -12.65
C ASP A 379 7.02 -28.32 -11.31
N MET A 380 8.07 -28.87 -10.72
CA MET A 380 8.58 -28.42 -9.43
C MET A 380 9.04 -26.96 -9.48
N PHE A 381 9.76 -26.56 -10.53
CA PHE A 381 10.21 -25.18 -10.70
C PHE A 381 9.11 -24.26 -11.20
N SER A 382 8.24 -24.77 -12.08
CA SER A 382 7.19 -24.00 -12.76
C SER A 382 6.02 -23.66 -11.84
N ARG A 383 5.84 -24.39 -10.74
CA ARG A 383 4.82 -24.16 -9.70
C ARG A 383 5.14 -23.02 -8.73
N ARG A 384 6.15 -22.21 -9.02
CA ARG A 384 6.61 -21.08 -8.19
C ARG A 384 6.59 -19.79 -9.02
N LEU A 385 6.84 -18.66 -8.37
CA LEU A 385 7.00 -17.39 -9.05
C LEU A 385 8.27 -17.41 -9.90
N GLN A 386 8.06 -17.40 -11.20
CA GLN A 386 9.12 -17.61 -12.17
C GLN A 386 9.18 -16.51 -13.20
N VAL A 387 10.41 -16.24 -13.60
CA VAL A 387 10.77 -15.51 -14.81
C VAL A 387 11.23 -16.58 -15.80
N GLN A 388 10.78 -16.51 -17.06
CA GLN A 388 10.95 -17.61 -18.03
C GLN A 388 12.44 -17.98 -18.20
N GLU A 389 13.30 -16.97 -18.23
CA GLU A 389 14.76 -17.06 -18.33
C GLU A 389 15.38 -17.83 -17.15
N ARG A 390 14.93 -17.50 -15.93
CA ARG A 390 15.38 -18.14 -14.70
C ARG A 390 14.90 -19.60 -14.64
N LEU A 391 13.63 -19.85 -14.95
CA LEU A 391 13.06 -21.20 -15.02
C LEU A 391 13.85 -22.08 -16.00
N THR A 392 14.14 -21.56 -17.20
CA THR A 392 14.91 -22.26 -18.23
C THR A 392 16.29 -22.67 -17.72
N THR A 393 16.98 -21.74 -17.04
CA THR A 393 18.33 -21.95 -16.50
C THR A 393 18.34 -22.93 -15.32
N GLN A 394 17.37 -22.82 -14.40
CA GLN A 394 17.25 -23.70 -13.24
C GLN A 394 17.07 -25.15 -13.64
N ILE A 395 16.18 -25.43 -14.60
CA ILE A 395 15.95 -26.79 -15.11
C ILE A 395 17.24 -27.38 -15.70
N ALA A 396 17.95 -26.59 -16.54
CA ALA A 396 19.17 -27.04 -17.20
C ALA A 396 20.29 -27.34 -16.19
N ASN A 397 20.54 -26.43 -15.25
CA ASN A 397 21.58 -26.58 -14.24
C ASN A 397 21.30 -27.74 -13.30
N THR A 398 20.06 -27.89 -12.83
CA THR A 398 19.71 -29.00 -11.92
C THR A 398 19.87 -30.37 -12.60
N LEU A 399 19.52 -30.50 -13.88
CA LEU A 399 19.79 -31.73 -14.64
C LEU A 399 21.29 -31.98 -14.81
N ASN A 400 22.05 -30.92 -15.10
CA ASN A 400 23.49 -31.02 -15.29
C ASN A 400 24.20 -31.46 -13.99
N GLU A 401 23.85 -30.85 -12.87
CA GLU A 401 24.40 -31.17 -11.54
C GLU A 401 24.04 -32.60 -11.09
N ALA A 402 22.78 -33.01 -11.25
CA ALA A 402 22.32 -34.29 -10.76
C ALA A 402 22.83 -35.48 -11.59
N LEU A 403 22.86 -35.33 -12.92
CA LEU A 403 23.17 -36.43 -13.83
C LEU A 403 24.60 -36.41 -14.37
N GLN A 404 25.28 -35.26 -14.31
CA GLN A 404 26.56 -35.00 -14.97
C GLN A 404 26.60 -35.56 -16.41
N PRO A 405 25.62 -35.19 -17.26
CA PRO A 405 25.51 -35.69 -18.62
C PRO A 405 26.58 -35.06 -19.53
N ARG A 406 26.76 -35.61 -20.73
CA ARG A 406 27.60 -35.00 -21.76
C ARG A 406 27.09 -33.63 -22.21
N GLY A 407 25.80 -33.36 -22.06
CA GLY A 407 25.19 -32.05 -22.29
C GLY A 407 23.70 -32.01 -21.94
N VAL A 408 23.18 -30.80 -21.76
CA VAL A 408 21.76 -30.51 -21.50
C VAL A 408 21.30 -29.36 -22.40
N ALA A 409 20.08 -29.44 -22.93
CA ALA A 409 19.43 -28.35 -23.62
C ALA A 409 18.00 -28.19 -23.09
N VAL A 410 17.61 -26.97 -22.72
CA VAL A 410 16.25 -26.63 -22.32
C VAL A 410 15.79 -25.47 -23.18
N VAL A 411 14.64 -25.60 -23.82
CA VAL A 411 13.97 -24.53 -24.57
C VAL A 411 12.56 -24.38 -24.03
N ILE A 412 12.18 -23.16 -23.67
CA ILE A 412 10.82 -22.84 -23.28
C ILE A 412 10.28 -21.86 -24.30
N GLU A 413 9.13 -22.18 -24.89
CA GLU A 413 8.32 -21.24 -25.66
C GLU A 413 7.07 -20.91 -24.86
N ALA A 414 6.77 -19.63 -24.65
CA ALA A 414 5.59 -19.25 -23.90
C ALA A 414 4.96 -17.96 -24.41
N ILE A 415 3.65 -17.86 -24.26
CA ILE A 415 2.87 -16.65 -24.45
C ILE A 415 2.82 -15.94 -23.10
N HIS A 416 3.24 -14.68 -23.08
CA HIS A 416 3.21 -13.84 -21.88
C HIS A 416 1.89 -13.08 -21.83
N LEU A 417 1.02 -13.43 -20.89
CA LEU A 417 -0.28 -12.77 -20.77
C LEU A 417 -0.15 -11.26 -20.47
N CYS A 418 0.97 -10.79 -19.91
CA CYS A 418 1.24 -9.35 -19.76
C CYS A 418 1.39 -8.61 -21.10
N MET A 419 1.78 -9.28 -22.19
CA MET A 419 1.88 -8.70 -23.54
C MET A 419 0.57 -8.84 -24.34
N VAL A 420 -0.24 -9.84 -24.00
CA VAL A 420 -1.50 -10.14 -24.70
C VAL A 420 -2.66 -9.33 -24.13
N MET A 421 -2.67 -9.09 -22.81
CA MET A 421 -3.85 -8.56 -22.11
C MET A 421 -3.77 -7.07 -21.79
N ARG A 422 -2.59 -6.42 -21.96
CA ARG A 422 -2.41 -5.00 -21.65
C ARG A 422 -1.16 -4.44 -22.34
N GLY A 423 -1.10 -3.10 -22.46
CA GLY A 423 0.03 -2.42 -23.07
C GLY A 423 0.02 -2.53 -24.59
N VAL A 424 0.99 -3.25 -25.18
CA VAL A 424 1.14 -3.39 -26.64
C VAL A 424 0.17 -4.40 -27.29
N GLU A 425 -0.54 -5.19 -26.49
CA GLU A 425 -1.68 -6.07 -26.89
C GLU A 425 -1.41 -7.01 -28.09
N LYS A 426 -0.21 -7.59 -28.16
CA LYS A 426 0.20 -8.48 -29.27
C LYS A 426 -0.28 -9.92 -29.03
N GLN A 427 -1.45 -10.26 -29.57
CA GLN A 427 -2.12 -11.57 -29.44
C GLN A 427 -1.29 -12.78 -29.89
N ASN A 428 -0.36 -12.60 -30.84
CA ASN A 428 0.42 -13.69 -31.43
C ASN A 428 1.90 -13.70 -31.00
N SER A 429 2.27 -12.90 -30.00
CA SER A 429 3.66 -12.81 -29.56
C SER A 429 4.04 -14.01 -28.68
N LYS A 430 5.08 -14.74 -29.08
CA LYS A 430 5.69 -15.82 -28.30
C LYS A 430 7.11 -15.42 -27.89
N ALA A 431 7.45 -15.64 -26.62
CA ALA A 431 8.81 -15.50 -26.12
C ALA A 431 9.47 -16.87 -26.05
N ILE A 432 10.70 -16.96 -26.56
CA ILE A 432 11.49 -18.19 -26.55
C ILE A 432 12.76 -17.95 -25.74
N THR A 433 13.01 -18.80 -24.77
CA THR A 433 14.23 -18.80 -23.95
C THR A 433 14.92 -20.16 -24.09
N SER A 434 16.25 -20.16 -24.04
CA SER A 434 17.04 -21.39 -24.15
C SER A 434 18.22 -21.40 -23.19
N ALA A 435 18.46 -22.54 -22.54
CA ALA A 435 19.68 -22.82 -21.77
C ALA A 435 20.37 -24.05 -22.35
N ILE A 436 21.58 -23.87 -22.87
CA ILE A 436 22.34 -24.89 -23.61
C ILE A 436 23.69 -25.12 -22.93
N LEU A 437 23.97 -26.36 -22.53
CA LEU A 437 25.13 -26.79 -21.73
C LEU A 437 25.85 -28.01 -22.37
N GLY A 438 27.16 -28.09 -22.18
CA GLY A 438 28.01 -29.21 -22.61
C GLY A 438 27.97 -29.45 -24.13
N ALA A 439 27.87 -30.72 -24.55
CA ALA A 439 27.88 -31.13 -25.95
C ALA A 439 26.87 -30.40 -26.85
N PHE A 440 25.73 -29.93 -26.34
CA PHE A 440 24.77 -29.13 -27.11
C PHE A 440 25.26 -27.70 -27.39
N ARG A 441 26.14 -27.17 -26.54
CA ARG A 441 26.80 -25.87 -26.74
C ARG A 441 27.95 -26.03 -27.73
N ASP A 442 28.75 -27.07 -27.51
CA ASP A 442 30.04 -27.26 -28.20
C ASP A 442 29.91 -27.85 -29.60
N ARG A 443 28.82 -28.58 -29.90
CA ARG A 443 28.59 -29.25 -31.19
C ARG A 443 27.36 -28.68 -31.91
N PRO A 444 27.55 -27.85 -32.95
CA PRO A 444 26.46 -27.26 -33.72
C PRO A 444 25.48 -28.28 -34.31
N GLU A 445 25.99 -29.45 -34.73
CA GLU A 445 25.20 -30.51 -35.36
C GLU A 445 24.20 -31.11 -34.37
N THR A 446 24.65 -31.37 -33.13
CA THR A 446 23.81 -31.88 -32.04
C THR A 446 22.75 -30.85 -31.63
N ARG A 447 23.08 -29.56 -31.65
CA ARG A 447 22.11 -28.49 -31.42
C ARG A 447 21.08 -28.42 -32.55
N ALA A 448 21.51 -28.57 -33.81
CA ALA A 448 20.62 -28.56 -34.96
C ALA A 448 19.62 -29.73 -34.91
N GLU A 449 20.09 -30.95 -34.61
CA GLU A 449 19.26 -32.13 -34.42
C GLU A 449 18.20 -31.91 -33.33
N PHE A 450 18.57 -31.35 -32.18
CA PHE A 450 17.60 -31.01 -31.13
C PHE A 450 16.55 -29.99 -31.59
N MET A 451 16.98 -28.93 -32.28
CA MET A 451 16.07 -27.90 -32.79
C MET A 451 15.13 -28.44 -33.88
N GLU A 452 15.53 -29.45 -34.64
CA GLU A 452 14.69 -30.13 -35.62
C GLU A 452 13.66 -31.06 -34.95
N LEU A 453 14.06 -31.79 -33.90
CA LEU A 453 13.17 -32.66 -33.12
C LEU A 453 12.06 -31.89 -32.40
N ILE A 454 12.34 -30.69 -31.89
CA ILE A 454 11.28 -29.85 -31.29
C ILE A 454 10.33 -29.26 -32.34
N LYS A 455 10.79 -29.06 -33.59
CA LYS A 455 9.99 -28.51 -34.69
C LYS A 455 9.12 -29.56 -35.39
N SER A 456 9.51 -30.83 -35.39
CA SER A 456 8.89 -31.91 -36.19
C SER A 456 7.53 -32.43 -35.68
N GLY A 457 6.76 -31.65 -34.91
CA GLY A 457 5.55 -32.11 -34.23
C GLY A 457 4.20 -31.84 -34.91
N ARG A 458 3.85 -32.61 -35.95
CA ARG A 458 2.47 -33.15 -36.06
C ARG A 458 2.46 -34.43 -35.22
N GLY A 459 2.07 -34.34 -33.95
CA GLY A 459 2.12 -35.48 -33.03
C GLY A 459 1.13 -36.59 -33.42
N LEU A 460 1.49 -37.86 -33.12
CA LEU A 460 0.54 -38.97 -33.15
C LEU A 460 -0.71 -38.59 -32.33
N GLN A 461 -1.87 -38.61 -32.96
CA GLN A 461 -3.15 -38.62 -32.26
C GLN A 461 -3.29 -40.00 -31.61
N MET A 462 -3.27 -40.03 -30.28
CA MET A 462 -3.74 -41.17 -29.47
C MET A 462 -5.07 -40.80 -28.84
#